data_AF-A0ABD2X116-F1
#
_entry.id   AF-A0ABD2X116-F1
#
_cell.length_a   1.000
_cell.length_b   1.000
_cell.length_c   1.000
_cell.angle_alpha   90.00
_cell.angle_beta   90.00
_cell.angle_gamma   90.00
#
_symmetry.space_group_name_H-M   'P 1'
#
loop_
_entity.id
_entity.type
_entity.pdbx_description
1 polymer ?
#
loop_
_entity_poly.entity_id
_entity_poly.type
_entity_poly.pdbx_seq_one_letter_code
_entity_poly.pdbx_strand_id
1 'polypeptide(L)'
;MPGKPPKEPSSYRSLCMLDTAGKILERIICDHLEAITESPEGLSDHQYGFRKGRSTINAIKSVIAIAREVIAGKRWNRGTKKYCAVVTLDVKNAFNRRDGTASTPRYA
;
A
#
# COMPACT_ATOMS: atom_id res chain seq x y z
N MET A 1 1.27 15.49 -14.04
CA MET A 1 1.12 14.01 -14.15
C MET A 1 0.54 13.71 -15.53
N PRO A 2 0.81 12.53 -16.11
CA PRO A 2 0.32 12.17 -17.44
C PRO A 2 -1.20 12.37 -17.52
N GLY A 3 -1.68 13.09 -18.55
CA GLY A 3 -3.10 13.33 -18.77
C GLY A 3 -3.77 14.43 -17.94
N LYS A 4 -3.03 15.20 -17.10
CA LYS A 4 -3.59 16.35 -16.36
C LYS A 4 -3.15 17.71 -16.95
N PRO A 5 -4.01 18.74 -16.94
CA PRO A 5 -3.70 20.06 -17.47
C PRO A 5 -2.51 20.70 -16.72
N PRO A 6 -1.47 21.22 -17.42
CA PRO A 6 -0.22 21.68 -16.77
C PRO A 6 -0.38 22.84 -15.78
N LYS A 7 -1.49 23.59 -15.90
CA LYS A 7 -1.75 24.81 -15.13
C LYS A 7 -2.49 24.57 -13.81
N GLU A 8 -2.95 23.35 -13.54
CA GLU A 8 -3.63 23.04 -12.28
C GLU A 8 -2.63 22.58 -11.19
N PRO A 9 -2.71 23.10 -9.95
CA PRO A 9 -1.89 22.61 -8.84
C PRO A 9 -2.10 21.10 -8.56
N SER A 10 -3.30 20.60 -8.84
CA SER A 10 -3.68 19.17 -8.75
C SER A 10 -2.90 18.25 -9.69
N SER A 11 -2.20 18.84 -10.68
CA SER A 11 -1.41 18.15 -11.68
C SER A 11 -0.02 17.74 -11.20
N TYR A 12 0.43 18.28 -10.06
CA TYR A 12 1.74 17.99 -9.49
C TYR A 12 1.60 17.09 -8.26
N ARG A 13 2.65 16.31 -7.97
CA ARG A 13 2.82 15.67 -6.67
C ARG A 13 3.49 16.70 -5.77
N SER A 14 2.79 17.19 -4.76
CA SER A 14 3.40 18.05 -3.74
C SER A 14 4.54 17.31 -3.05
N LEU A 15 5.65 18.02 -2.85
CA LEU A 15 6.79 17.57 -2.06
C LEU A 15 6.99 18.56 -0.91
N CYS A 16 7.27 18.04 0.27
CA CYS A 16 7.68 18.83 1.42
C CYS A 16 9.19 18.68 1.59
N MET A 17 9.92 19.79 1.59
CA MET A 17 11.35 19.79 1.87
C MET A 17 11.55 20.27 3.30
N LEU A 18 12.00 19.35 4.16
CA LEU A 18 12.40 19.69 5.52
C LEU A 18 13.86 20.18 5.52
N ASP A 19 14.14 21.09 6.45
CA ASP A 19 15.50 21.51 6.77
C ASP A 19 16.26 20.38 7.49
N THR A 20 17.55 20.61 7.78
CA THR A 20 18.40 19.59 8.40
C THR A 20 17.85 19.13 9.75
N ALA A 21 17.40 20.06 10.59
CA ALA A 21 16.82 19.72 11.89
C ALA A 21 15.51 18.90 11.73
N GLY A 22 14.64 19.29 10.80
CA GLY A 22 13.43 18.55 10.48
C GLY A 22 13.69 17.13 9.99
N LYS A 23 14.71 16.92 9.14
CA LYS A 23 15.13 15.58 8.69
C LYS A 23 15.67 14.71 9.82
N ILE A 24 16.40 15.30 10.76
CA ILE A 24 16.89 14.57 11.95
C ILE A 24 15.69 14.11 12.79
N LEU A 25 14.73 14.99 13.06
CA LEU A 25 13.52 14.63 13.79
C LEU A 25 12.70 13.57 13.05
N GLU A 26 12.51 13.72 11.74
CA GLU A 26 11.87 12.72 10.87
C GLU A 26 12.53 11.36 11.03
N ARG A 27 13.86 11.31 11.03
CA ARG A 27 14.61 10.05 11.19
C ARG A 27 14.36 9.40 12.55
N ILE A 28 14.37 10.19 13.64
CA ILE A 28 14.10 9.69 15.00
C ILE A 28 12.68 9.10 15.09
N ILE A 29 11.68 9.81 14.54
CA ILE A 29 10.29 9.34 14.51
C ILE A 29 10.19 8.06 13.68
N CYS A 30 10.83 8.02 12.51
CA CYS A 30 10.84 6.87 11.63
C CYS A 30 11.42 5.62 12.33
N ASP A 31 12.56 5.76 13.01
CA ASP A 31 13.19 4.64 13.73
C ASP A 31 12.28 4.10 14.85
N HIS A 32 11.55 4.97 15.55
CA HIS A 32 10.57 4.55 16.57
C HIS A 32 9.37 3.82 15.94
N LEU A 33 8.82 4.36 14.86
CA LEU A 33 7.69 3.72 14.15
C LEU A 33 8.09 2.37 13.58
N GLU A 34 9.29 2.25 13.01
CA GLU A 34 9.81 0.98 12.48
C GLU A 34 9.86 -0.10 13.57
N ALA A 35 10.30 0.24 14.78
CA ALA A 35 10.33 -0.69 15.91
C ALA A 35 8.94 -1.23 16.27
N ILE A 36 7.90 -0.40 16.17
CA ILE A 36 6.51 -0.81 16.43
C ILE A 36 5.96 -1.62 15.25
N THR A 37 6.16 -1.15 14.02
CA THR A 37 5.56 -1.77 12.82
C THR A 37 6.18 -3.11 12.47
N GLU A 38 7.43 -3.36 12.85
CA GLU A 38 8.11 -4.65 12.64
C GLU A 38 7.97 -5.59 13.86
N SER A 39 7.23 -5.18 14.90
CA SER A 39 6.86 -6.08 16.00
C SER A 39 5.87 -7.17 15.53
N PRO A 40 5.70 -8.28 16.29
CA PRO A 40 4.77 -9.35 15.93
C PRO A 40 3.31 -8.90 15.73
N GLU A 41 2.91 -7.80 16.39
CA GLU A 41 1.56 -7.23 16.34
C GLU A 41 1.48 -6.04 15.36
N GLY A 42 2.56 -5.76 14.62
CA GLY A 42 2.69 -4.65 13.70
C GLY A 42 2.04 -4.88 12.33
N LEU A 43 2.80 -4.64 11.26
CA LEU A 43 2.28 -4.71 9.89
C LEU A 43 2.10 -6.15 9.41
N SER A 44 1.01 -6.40 8.70
CA SER A 44 0.71 -7.68 8.05
C SER A 44 1.88 -8.20 7.22
N ASP A 45 2.08 -9.52 7.24
CA ASP A 45 3.05 -10.22 6.39
C ASP A 45 2.80 -10.08 4.89
N HIS A 46 1.62 -9.64 4.47
CA HIS A 46 1.31 -9.37 3.07
C HIS A 46 1.52 -7.89 2.68
N GLN A 47 2.05 -7.08 3.59
CA GLN A 47 2.50 -5.72 3.29
C GLN A 47 4.00 -5.72 3.01
N TYR A 48 4.38 -5.27 1.81
CA TYR A 48 5.77 -5.32 1.32
C TYR A 48 6.38 -3.94 1.05
N GLY A 49 5.55 -2.90 0.89
CA GLY A 49 6.03 -1.54 0.60
C GLY A 49 6.68 -0.91 1.83
N PHE A 50 7.79 -0.20 1.63
CA PHE A 50 8.49 0.59 2.66
C PHE A 50 8.88 -0.20 3.92
N ARG A 51 9.12 -1.50 3.80
CA ARG A 51 9.57 -2.36 4.92
C ARG A 51 10.97 -2.89 4.68
N LYS A 52 11.77 -2.97 5.73
CA LYS A 52 13.12 -3.54 5.67
C LYS A 52 13.04 -5.03 5.28
N GLY A 53 13.94 -5.46 4.39
CA GLY A 53 14.00 -6.86 3.94
C GLY A 53 12.83 -7.32 3.06
N ARG A 54 11.86 -6.46 2.74
CA ARG A 54 10.74 -6.76 1.84
C ARG A 54 10.80 -5.89 0.60
N SER A 55 10.55 -6.50 -0.55
CA SER A 55 10.63 -5.84 -1.85
C SER A 55 9.39 -6.14 -2.71
N THR A 56 9.24 -5.41 -3.81
CA THR A 56 8.22 -5.69 -4.82
C THR A 56 8.36 -7.09 -5.42
N ILE A 57 9.58 -7.65 -5.44
CA ILE A 57 9.84 -9.03 -5.87
C ILE A 57 9.15 -10.02 -4.92
N ASN A 58 9.21 -9.78 -3.61
CA ASN A 58 8.52 -10.63 -2.63
C ASN A 58 7.00 -10.58 -2.83
N ALA A 59 6.45 -9.38 -3.06
CA ALA A 59 5.02 -9.20 -3.33
C ALA A 59 4.56 -9.99 -4.56
N ILE A 60 5.30 -9.88 -5.69
CA ILE A 60 4.98 -10.58 -6.93
C ILE A 60 5.09 -12.10 -6.75
N LYS A 61 6.13 -12.58 -6.06
CA LYS A 61 6.29 -14.01 -5.75
C LYS A 61 5.08 -14.57 -4.98
N SER A 62 4.58 -13.82 -4.00
CA SER A 62 3.41 -14.25 -3.23
C SER A 62 2.14 -14.35 -4.08
N VAL A 63 1.90 -13.38 -4.98
CA VAL A 63 0.76 -13.44 -5.90
C VAL A 63 0.87 -14.65 -6.86
N ILE A 64 2.07 -14.90 -7.40
CA ILE A 64 2.32 -16.04 -8.28
C ILE A 64 2.13 -17.37 -7.54
N ALA A 65 2.59 -17.48 -6.30
CA ALA A 65 2.39 -18.67 -5.48
C ALA A 65 0.90 -18.97 -5.28
N ILE A 66 0.10 -17.97 -4.88
CA ILE A 66 -1.35 -18.11 -4.70
C ILE A 66 -2.01 -18.54 -6.02
N ALA A 67 -1.66 -17.91 -7.14
CA ALA A 67 -2.22 -18.28 -8.44
C ALA A 67 -1.88 -19.73 -8.83
N ARG A 68 -0.65 -20.17 -8.57
CA ARG A 68 -0.21 -21.55 -8.83
C ARG A 68 -0.96 -22.56 -7.97
N GLU A 69 -1.16 -22.28 -6.69
CA GLU A 69 -1.93 -23.17 -5.80
C GLU A 69 -3.38 -23.33 -6.26
N VAL A 70 -4.03 -22.23 -6.66
CA VAL A 70 -5.41 -22.25 -7.17
C VAL A 70 -5.51 -23.07 -8.47
N ILE A 71 -4.52 -22.96 -9.36
CA ILE A 71 -4.46 -23.71 -10.62
C ILE A 71 -4.11 -25.19 -10.41
N ALA A 72 -3.25 -25.50 -9.45
CA ALA A 72 -2.81 -26.87 -9.14
C ALA A 72 -3.90 -27.71 -8.45
N GLY A 73 -4.90 -27.08 -7.84
CA GLY A 73 -6.06 -27.77 -7.25
C GLY A 73 -6.76 -28.67 -8.27
N LYS A 74 -6.99 -29.94 -7.89
CA LYS A 74 -7.53 -31.01 -8.75
C LYS A 74 -8.65 -30.50 -9.68
N ARG A 75 -8.37 -30.55 -10.99
CA ARG A 75 -9.33 -30.44 -12.09
C ARG A 75 -10.24 -31.67 -12.01
N TRP A 76 -11.18 -31.67 -11.05
CA TRP A 76 -12.01 -32.84 -10.80
C TRP A 76 -12.91 -33.06 -12.02
N ASN A 77 -12.90 -34.28 -12.56
CA ASN A 77 -13.89 -34.76 -13.51
C ASN A 77 -15.29 -34.47 -12.94
N ARG A 78 -16.02 -33.51 -13.53
CA ARG A 78 -17.31 -32.95 -13.08
C ARG A 78 -17.29 -31.92 -11.92
N GLY A 79 -16.14 -31.32 -11.59
CA GLY A 79 -16.03 -30.23 -10.61
C GLY A 79 -15.96 -28.83 -11.23
N THR A 80 -16.55 -27.84 -10.56
CA THR A 80 -16.54 -26.41 -10.93
C THR A 80 -15.11 -25.89 -11.14
N LYS A 81 -14.85 -25.26 -12.30
CA LYS A 81 -13.58 -24.59 -12.59
C LYS A 81 -13.30 -23.54 -11.52
N LYS A 82 -12.15 -23.61 -10.84
CA LYS A 82 -11.68 -22.53 -9.96
C LYS A 82 -11.08 -21.42 -10.83
N TYR A 83 -11.68 -20.24 -10.80
CA TYR A 83 -11.16 -19.05 -11.47
C TYR A 83 -10.30 -18.24 -10.49
N CYS A 84 -9.15 -17.75 -10.95
CA CYS A 84 -8.30 -16.83 -10.20
C CYS A 84 -8.42 -15.44 -10.84
N ALA A 85 -8.81 -14.45 -10.06
CA ALA A 85 -8.86 -13.05 -10.49
C ALA A 85 -7.95 -12.21 -9.59
N VAL A 86 -7.27 -11.23 -10.17
CA VAL A 86 -6.45 -10.26 -9.44
C VAL A 86 -7.13 -8.91 -9.56
N VAL A 87 -7.40 -8.28 -8.41
CA VAL A 87 -7.97 -6.93 -8.34
C VAL A 87 -6.89 -6.00 -7.82
N THR A 88 -6.55 -4.97 -8.61
CA THR A 88 -5.59 -3.94 -8.24
C THR A 88 -6.31 -2.68 -7.80
N LEU A 89 -5.91 -2.11 -6.67
CA LEU A 89 -6.46 -0.89 -6.10
C LEU A 89 -5.36 0.16 -6.00
N ASP A 90 -5.66 1.41 -6.35
CA ASP A 90 -4.78 2.57 -6.18
C ASP A 90 -5.53 3.70 -5.48
N VAL A 91 -4.88 4.32 -4.49
CA VAL A 91 -5.48 5.40 -3.69
C VAL A 91 -5.07 6.75 -4.27
N LYS A 92 -6.04 7.46 -4.88
CA LYS A 92 -5.83 8.82 -5.39
C LYS A 92 -5.33 9.73 -4.27
N ASN A 93 -4.15 10.33 -4.48
CA ASN A 93 -3.56 11.33 -3.59
C ASN A 93 -3.23 10.81 -2.17
N ALA A 94 -2.81 9.54 -2.04
CA ALA A 94 -2.60 8.84 -0.77
C ALA A 94 -1.78 9.60 0.30
N PHE A 95 -0.79 10.41 -0.09
CA PHE A 95 0.08 11.13 0.86
C PHE A 95 -0.44 12.51 1.29
N ASN A 96 -1.35 13.10 0.53
CA ASN A 96 -1.91 14.41 0.86
C ASN A 96 -3.36 14.32 1.35
N ARG A 97 -4.04 13.19 1.09
CA ARG A 97 -5.41 12.96 1.54
C ARG A 97 -5.38 12.68 3.04
N ARG A 98 -6.05 13.55 3.80
CA ARG A 98 -6.37 13.33 5.21
C ARG A 98 -7.88 13.43 5.35
N ASP A 99 -8.51 12.39 5.86
CA ASP A 99 -9.92 12.47 6.25
C ASP A 99 -9.95 13.09 7.65
N GLY A 100 -10.21 14.40 7.72
CA GLY A 100 -10.11 15.21 8.95
C GLY A 100 -11.27 15.06 9.94
N THR A 101 -12.09 14.01 9.87
CA THR A 101 -13.30 13.88 10.71
C THR A 101 -13.61 12.43 11.05
N ALA A 102 -13.12 11.97 12.21
CA ALA A 102 -13.91 11.08 13.05
C ALA A 102 -14.87 11.96 13.87
N SER A 103 -15.87 12.55 13.21
CA SER A 103 -16.94 13.29 13.88
C SER A 103 -18.22 13.20 13.06
N THR A 104 -19.10 12.29 13.50
CA THR A 104 -20.57 12.24 13.35
C THR A 104 -21.20 12.57 11.98
N PRO A 105 -22.02 11.66 11.40
CA PRO A 105 -22.84 12.00 10.25
C PRO A 105 -23.91 13.03 10.66
N ARG A 106 -23.86 14.22 10.07
CA ARG A 106 -25.04 15.09 10.04
C ARG A 106 -25.88 14.69 8.83
N TYR A 107 -26.99 14.03 9.11
CA TYR A 107 -28.13 13.96 8.19
C TYR A 107 -28.71 15.38 8.05
N ALA A 108 -28.86 15.81 6.81
CA ALA A 108 -29.86 16.79 6.38
C ALA A 108 -30.43 16.27 5.05
#